data_AF-A0A7C4CQN0-F1
#
_entry.id   AF-A0A7C4CQN0-F1
#
_cell.length_a   1.000
_cell.length_b   1.000
_cell.length_c   1.000
_cell.angle_alpha   90.00
_cell.angle_beta   90.00
_cell.angle_gamma   90.00
#
_symmetry.space_group_name_H-M   'P 1'
#
loop_
_entity.id
_entity.type
_entity.pdbx_description
1 polymer ?
#
loop_
_entity_poly.entity_id
_entity_poly.type
_entity_poly.pdbx_seq_one_letter_code
_entity_poly.pdbx_strand_id
1 'polypeptide(L)'
;MTPKVGLIGAGGWGRNLARVLYELGALGGVAELQPGIRAELSMVYPRIPIYPDHHALLETDLPAVAIATPAATHYALTKEALSAGKHVFVEKPLAMSAAEAEDLVKLANKTGRILMVGHLLLYQPAIRWLKTFLDSGSLGKIWSFHQERLNLGKVRTVENVLFS
;
A
#
# COMPACT_ATOMS: atom_id res chain seq x y z
N MET A 1 -19.17 -9.03 8.05
CA MET A 1 -19.13 -8.38 6.72
C MET A 1 -17.68 -7.99 6.46
N THR A 2 -17.10 -8.32 5.30
CA THR A 2 -15.70 -7.94 4.97
C THR A 2 -15.63 -6.42 4.78
N PRO A 3 -14.74 -5.70 5.50
CA PRO A 3 -14.59 -4.26 5.31
C PRO A 3 -14.20 -3.94 3.87
N LYS A 4 -14.83 -2.91 3.30
CA LYS A 4 -14.54 -2.46 1.93
C LYS A 4 -13.38 -1.48 1.93
N VAL A 5 -12.52 -1.57 0.92
CA VAL A 5 -11.32 -0.76 0.74
C VAL A 5 -11.34 -0.16 -0.65
N GLY A 6 -11.10 1.15 -0.73
CA GLY A 6 -10.90 1.84 -2.00
C GLY A 6 -9.45 1.68 -2.48
N LEU A 7 -9.22 1.51 -3.77
CA LEU A 7 -7.88 1.48 -4.35
C LEU A 7 -7.60 2.79 -5.07
N ILE A 8 -6.49 3.46 -4.78
CA ILE A 8 -6.00 4.63 -5.49
C ILE A 8 -4.77 4.22 -6.29
N GLY A 9 -4.87 4.28 -7.62
CA GLY A 9 -3.84 3.82 -8.54
C GLY A 9 -3.96 2.33 -8.89
N ALA A 10 -4.21 2.05 -10.17
CA ALA A 10 -4.34 0.73 -10.75
C ALA A 10 -3.32 0.51 -11.88
N GLY A 11 -2.12 1.10 -11.72
CA GLY A 11 -0.96 0.87 -12.59
C GLY A 11 -0.41 -0.57 -12.47
N GLY A 12 0.87 -0.75 -12.80
CA GLY A 12 1.48 -2.08 -12.87
C GLY A 12 1.34 -2.92 -11.58
N TRP A 13 1.55 -2.32 -10.42
CA TRP A 13 1.35 -3.01 -9.14
C TRP A 13 -0.08 -2.90 -8.61
N GLY A 14 -0.76 -1.76 -8.84
CA GLY A 14 -2.14 -1.54 -8.42
C GLY A 14 -3.12 -2.61 -8.94
N ARG A 15 -2.91 -3.15 -10.16
CA ARG A 15 -3.70 -4.30 -10.67
C ARG A 15 -3.62 -5.54 -9.77
N ASN A 16 -2.47 -5.81 -9.15
CA ASN A 16 -2.35 -6.92 -8.20
C ASN A 16 -3.19 -6.67 -6.95
N LEU A 17 -3.18 -5.43 -6.42
CA LEU A 17 -4.02 -5.08 -5.28
C LEU A 17 -5.51 -5.12 -5.64
N ALA A 18 -5.90 -4.63 -6.82
CA ALA A 18 -7.29 -4.71 -7.29
C ALA A 18 -7.77 -6.17 -7.32
N ARG A 19 -6.99 -7.07 -7.92
CA ARG A 19 -7.29 -8.50 -7.97
C ARG A 19 -7.41 -9.12 -6.59
N VAL A 20 -6.43 -8.91 -5.71
CA VAL A 20 -6.43 -9.48 -4.35
C VAL A 20 -7.62 -8.96 -3.53
N LEU A 21 -7.86 -7.64 -3.55
CA LEU A 21 -9.00 -7.06 -2.85
C LEU A 21 -10.33 -7.57 -3.40
N TYR A 22 -10.43 -7.80 -4.71
CA TYR A 22 -11.63 -8.34 -5.34
C TYR A 22 -11.87 -9.80 -4.94
N GLU A 23 -10.86 -10.66 -4.99
CA GLU A 23 -10.91 -12.07 -4.57
C GLU A 23 -11.29 -12.22 -3.09
N LEU A 24 -10.84 -11.30 -2.24
CA LEU A 24 -11.21 -11.24 -0.82
C LEU A 24 -12.62 -10.67 -0.57
N GLY A 25 -13.31 -10.19 -1.62
CA GLY A 25 -14.57 -9.47 -1.48
C GLY A 25 -14.45 -8.12 -0.76
N ALA A 26 -13.24 -7.57 -0.67
CA ALA A 26 -12.91 -6.32 0.02
C ALA A 26 -12.84 -5.11 -0.92
N LEU A 27 -12.75 -5.29 -2.25
CA LEU A 27 -12.71 -4.15 -3.18
C LEU A 27 -14.02 -3.36 -3.13
N GLY A 28 -13.92 -2.08 -2.79
CA GLY A 28 -15.05 -1.14 -2.63
C GLY A 28 -15.14 -0.07 -3.72
N GLY A 29 -14.03 0.21 -4.41
CA GLY A 29 -13.95 1.18 -5.50
C GLY A 29 -12.51 1.35 -5.97
N VAL A 30 -12.31 1.89 -7.18
CA VAL A 30 -10.97 2.18 -7.71
C VAL A 30 -10.91 3.59 -8.28
N ALA A 31 -9.95 4.40 -7.86
CA ALA A 31 -9.61 5.68 -8.45
C ALA A 31 -8.39 5.53 -9.37
N GLU A 32 -8.53 5.93 -10.63
CA GLU A 32 -7.47 5.82 -11.63
C GLU A 32 -7.54 6.98 -12.64
N LEU A 33 -6.43 7.69 -12.80
CA LEU A 33 -6.35 8.89 -13.64
C LEU A 33 -6.40 8.56 -15.14
N GLN A 34 -5.88 7.40 -15.56
CA GLN A 34 -5.81 7.02 -16.97
C GLN A 34 -7.14 6.44 -17.49
N PRO A 35 -7.81 7.08 -18.48
CA PRO A 35 -9.08 6.60 -19.01
C PRO A 35 -9.04 5.18 -19.57
N GLY A 36 -7.93 4.80 -20.21
CA GLY A 36 -7.74 3.46 -20.76
C GLY A 36 -7.73 2.37 -19.69
N ILE A 37 -7.06 2.61 -18.56
CA ILE A 37 -7.05 1.69 -17.43
C ILE A 37 -8.44 1.64 -16.78
N ARG A 38 -9.14 2.78 -16.65
CA ARG A 38 -10.52 2.77 -16.14
C ARG A 38 -11.45 1.90 -16.98
N ALA A 39 -11.37 2.01 -18.31
CA ALA A 39 -12.18 1.18 -19.20
C ALA A 39 -11.89 -0.31 -19.03
N GLU A 40 -10.62 -0.70 -18.92
CA GLU A 40 -10.19 -2.07 -18.61
C GLU A 40 -10.79 -2.55 -17.28
N LEU A 41 -10.65 -1.76 -16.22
CA LEU A 41 -11.15 -2.11 -14.89
C LEU A 41 -12.68 -2.27 -14.85
N SER A 42 -13.42 -1.40 -15.54
CA SER A 42 -14.89 -1.51 -15.61
C SER A 42 -15.35 -2.80 -16.29
N MET A 43 -14.58 -3.33 -17.25
CA MET A 43 -14.88 -4.63 -17.87
C MET A 43 -14.55 -5.79 -16.94
N VAL A 44 -13.41 -5.73 -16.25
CA VAL A 44 -12.94 -6.81 -15.35
C VAL A 44 -13.76 -6.85 -14.05
N TYR A 45 -14.19 -5.69 -13.54
CA TYR A 45 -14.87 -5.52 -12.26
C TYR A 45 -16.20 -4.74 -12.42
N PRO A 46 -17.20 -5.28 -13.15
CA PRO A 46 -18.39 -4.52 -13.58
C PRO A 46 -19.30 -4.00 -12.46
N ARG A 47 -19.10 -4.45 -11.22
CA ARG A 47 -19.87 -4.01 -10.04
C ARG A 47 -19.07 -3.10 -9.09
N ILE A 48 -17.83 -2.79 -9.43
CA ILE A 48 -16.96 -1.96 -8.60
C ILE A 48 -17.00 -0.53 -9.15
N PRO A 49 -17.35 0.49 -8.34
CA PRO A 49 -17.28 1.88 -8.77
C PRO A 49 -15.86 2.28 -9.19
N ILE A 50 -15.73 2.87 -10.37
CA ILE A 50 -14.46 3.38 -10.90
C ILE A 50 -14.53 4.90 -10.98
N TYR A 51 -13.60 5.58 -10.33
CA TYR A 51 -13.54 7.04 -10.21
C TYR A 51 -12.42 7.62 -11.09
N PRO A 52 -12.61 8.81 -11.67
CA PRO A 52 -11.60 9.47 -12.49
C PRO A 52 -10.40 9.99 -11.68
N ASP A 53 -10.59 10.22 -10.38
CA ASP A 53 -9.59 10.71 -9.43
C ASP A 53 -9.89 10.16 -8.02
N HIS A 54 -8.98 10.43 -7.08
CA HIS A 54 -9.10 9.96 -5.70
C HIS A 54 -10.04 10.81 -4.84
N HIS A 55 -10.35 12.06 -5.21
CA HIS A 55 -11.20 12.94 -4.41
C HIS A 55 -12.60 12.33 -4.23
N ALA A 56 -13.23 11.92 -5.34
CA ALA A 56 -14.54 11.28 -5.29
C ALA A 56 -14.52 9.97 -4.48
N LEU A 57 -13.41 9.23 -4.50
CA LEU A 57 -13.26 8.02 -3.70
C LEU A 57 -13.14 8.34 -2.20
N LEU A 58 -12.43 9.41 -1.84
CA LEU A 58 -12.25 9.83 -0.45
C LEU A 58 -13.54 10.36 0.19
N GLU A 59 -14.47 10.91 -0.60
CA GLU A 59 -15.79 11.38 -0.15
C GLU A 59 -16.78 10.24 0.15
N THR A 60 -16.49 9.01 -0.26
CA THR A 60 -17.33 7.84 0.03
C THR A 60 -17.33 7.48 1.52
N ASP A 61 -18.21 6.57 1.94
CA ASP A 61 -18.25 6.01 3.29
C ASP A 61 -17.22 4.88 3.53
N LEU A 62 -16.37 4.56 2.55
CA LEU A 62 -15.36 3.53 2.67
C LEU A 62 -14.43 3.82 3.86
N PRO A 63 -14.18 2.85 4.77
CA PRO A 63 -13.38 3.08 5.97
C PRO A 63 -11.88 3.17 5.69
N ALA A 64 -11.41 2.65 4.55
CA ALA A 64 -9.99 2.51 4.24
C ALA A 64 -9.68 2.67 2.75
N VAL A 65 -8.43 3.04 2.47
CA VAL A 65 -7.87 3.08 1.12
C VAL A 65 -6.53 2.37 1.03
N ALA A 66 -6.25 1.78 -0.12
CA ALA A 66 -4.95 1.27 -0.53
C ALA A 66 -4.38 2.17 -1.64
N ILE A 67 -3.16 2.66 -1.48
CA ILE A 67 -2.50 3.57 -2.42
C ILE A 67 -1.37 2.82 -3.13
N ALA A 68 -1.46 2.69 -4.44
CA ALA A 68 -0.48 2.04 -5.31
C ALA A 68 -0.16 2.90 -6.55
N THR A 69 0.28 4.13 -6.26
CA THR A 69 0.67 5.15 -7.24
C THR A 69 2.20 5.24 -7.35
N PRO A 70 2.78 6.13 -8.17
CA PRO A 70 4.22 6.41 -8.09
C PRO A 70 4.61 6.95 -6.70
N ALA A 71 5.78 6.57 -6.17
CA ALA A 71 6.16 6.91 -4.79
C ALA A 71 6.19 8.42 -4.47
N ALA A 72 6.53 9.24 -5.46
CA ALA A 72 6.52 10.70 -5.31
C ALA A 72 5.14 11.27 -4.91
N THR A 73 4.05 10.54 -5.16
CA THR A 73 2.69 10.98 -4.79
C THR A 73 2.22 10.38 -3.46
N HIS A 74 2.94 9.44 -2.86
CA HIS A 74 2.50 8.73 -1.66
C HIS A 74 2.28 9.67 -0.48
N TYR A 75 3.16 10.64 -0.27
CA TYR A 75 3.05 11.57 0.86
C TYR A 75 1.74 12.38 0.81
N ALA A 76 1.49 13.07 -0.30
CA ALA A 76 0.29 13.89 -0.46
C ALA A 76 -1.00 13.06 -0.37
N LEU A 77 -1.08 11.95 -1.10
CA LEU A 77 -2.27 11.10 -1.11
C LEU A 77 -2.54 10.45 0.25
N THR A 78 -1.50 10.00 0.95
CA THR A 78 -1.64 9.42 2.31
C THR A 78 -2.12 10.47 3.29
N LYS A 79 -1.55 11.68 3.23
CA LYS A 79 -1.95 12.81 4.08
C LYS A 79 -3.41 13.19 3.87
N GLU A 80 -3.86 13.29 2.62
CA GLU A 80 -5.24 13.58 2.27
C GLU A 80 -6.19 12.47 2.76
N ALA A 81 -5.84 11.20 2.53
CA ALA A 81 -6.66 10.07 2.96
C ALA A 81 -6.79 9.98 4.49
N LEU A 82 -5.69 10.16 5.23
CA LEU A 82 -5.71 10.20 6.70
C LEU A 82 -6.54 11.38 7.22
N SER A 83 -6.44 12.54 6.56
CA SER A 83 -7.22 13.74 6.92
C SER A 83 -8.71 13.58 6.63
N ALA A 84 -9.07 12.81 5.60
CA ALA A 84 -10.43 12.39 5.30
C ALA A 84 -10.95 11.27 6.23
N GLY A 85 -10.19 10.91 7.27
CA GLY A 85 -10.61 9.91 8.27
C GLY A 85 -10.49 8.46 7.81
N LYS A 86 -9.78 8.19 6.71
CA LYS A 86 -9.57 6.84 6.18
C LYS A 86 -8.41 6.14 6.89
N HIS A 87 -8.51 4.83 7.06
CA HIS A 87 -7.33 3.99 7.25
C HIS A 87 -6.56 3.88 5.94
N VAL A 88 -5.23 3.85 6.00
CA VAL A 88 -4.38 3.86 4.81
C VAL A 88 -3.43 2.68 4.79
N PHE A 89 -3.53 1.89 3.73
CA PHE A 89 -2.43 1.09 3.22
C PHE A 89 -1.74 1.89 2.10
N VAL A 90 -0.42 1.97 2.09
CA VAL A 90 0.34 2.64 1.04
C VAL A 90 1.51 1.78 0.61
N GLU A 91 1.70 1.64 -0.69
CA GLU A 91 2.86 0.94 -1.22
C GLU A 91 4.16 1.61 -0.79
N LYS A 92 5.24 0.82 -0.80
CA LYS A 92 6.56 1.35 -0.43
C LYS A 92 7.17 2.20 -1.59
N PRO A 93 8.13 3.09 -1.29
CA PRO A 93 8.40 3.65 0.04
C PRO A 93 7.21 4.50 0.53
N LEU A 94 7.06 4.66 1.84
CA LEU A 94 5.98 5.47 2.44
C LEU A 94 5.99 6.93 1.96
N ALA A 95 7.18 7.50 1.81
CA ALA A 95 7.41 8.86 1.32
C ALA A 95 8.83 8.97 0.74
N MET A 96 9.17 10.11 0.14
CA MET A 96 10.48 10.34 -0.48
C MET A 96 11.54 10.76 0.54
N SER A 97 11.13 11.13 1.76
CA SER A 97 12.03 11.47 2.86
C SER A 97 11.56 10.90 4.20
N ALA A 98 12.50 10.73 5.14
CA ALA A 98 12.19 10.33 6.51
C ALA A 98 11.31 11.36 7.23
N ALA A 99 11.54 12.66 7.01
CA ALA A 99 10.75 13.73 7.60
C ALA A 99 9.27 13.67 7.17
N GLU A 100 9.00 13.43 5.88
CA GLU A 100 7.65 13.21 5.37
C GLU A 100 7.01 11.94 5.97
N ALA A 101 7.76 10.85 6.06
CA ALA A 101 7.28 9.61 6.68
C ALA A 101 6.91 9.82 8.16
N GLU A 102 7.74 10.51 8.93
CA GLU A 102 7.47 10.85 10.33
C GLU A 102 6.23 11.75 10.49
N ASP A 103 6.04 12.71 9.58
CA ASP A 103 4.85 13.56 9.55
C ASP A 103 3.57 12.72 9.36
N LEU A 104 3.59 11.75 8.44
CA LEU A 104 2.44 10.86 8.23
C LEU A 104 2.16 9.96 9.45
N VAL A 105 3.19 9.46 10.12
CA VAL A 105 3.02 8.67 11.36
C VAL A 105 2.39 9.52 12.46
N LYS A 106 2.86 10.75 12.66
CA LYS A 106 2.26 11.70 13.62
C LYS A 106 0.81 11.99 13.27
N LEU A 107 0.50 12.20 11.99
CA LEU A 107 -0.86 12.45 11.53
C LEU A 107 -1.77 11.24 11.78
N ALA A 108 -1.34 10.04 11.42
CA ALA A 108 -2.11 8.81 11.64
C ALA A 108 -2.44 8.60 13.13
N ASN A 109 -1.46 8.84 14.01
CA ASN A 109 -1.68 8.81 15.45
C ASN A 109 -2.68 9.89 15.91
N LYS A 110 -2.55 11.12 15.41
CA LYS A 110 -3.44 12.24 15.75
C LYS A 110 -4.89 11.98 15.32
N THR A 111 -5.09 11.40 14.15
CA THR A 111 -6.43 11.08 13.61
C THR A 111 -6.96 9.73 14.09
N GLY A 112 -6.16 8.98 14.88
CA GLY A 112 -6.50 7.64 15.35
C GLY A 112 -6.78 6.68 14.20
N ARG A 113 -6.07 6.82 13.07
CA ARG A 113 -6.20 5.98 11.87
C ARG A 113 -5.01 5.04 11.74
N ILE A 114 -5.26 3.85 11.19
CA ILE A 114 -4.20 2.92 10.83
C ILE A 114 -3.45 3.46 9.60
N LEU A 115 -2.12 3.47 9.68
CA LEU A 115 -1.20 3.67 8.56
C LEU A 115 -0.34 2.42 8.42
N MET A 116 -0.43 1.75 7.28
CA MET A 116 0.29 0.52 6.97
C MET A 116 1.08 0.69 5.66
N VAL A 117 2.35 0.32 5.68
CA VAL A 117 3.21 0.34 4.49
C VAL A 117 3.25 -1.06 3.86
N GLY A 118 3.31 -1.13 2.53
CA GLY A 118 3.33 -2.33 1.69
C GLY A 118 4.58 -3.21 1.81
N HIS A 119 5.09 -3.45 3.02
CA HIS A 119 6.20 -4.37 3.28
C HIS A 119 5.75 -5.85 3.21
N LEU A 120 5.28 -6.29 2.04
CA LEU A 120 4.66 -7.60 1.85
C LEU A 120 5.55 -8.78 2.28
N LEU A 121 6.88 -8.64 2.18
CA LEU A 121 7.84 -9.70 2.52
C LEU A 121 7.73 -10.12 3.99
N LEU A 122 7.36 -9.19 4.89
CA LEU A 122 7.17 -9.47 6.31
C LEU A 122 6.09 -10.52 6.58
N TYR A 123 5.17 -10.73 5.63
CA TYR A 123 4.05 -11.65 5.75
C TYR A 123 4.31 -13.02 5.11
N GLN A 124 5.46 -13.22 4.47
CA GLN A 124 5.81 -14.53 3.90
C GLN A 124 5.99 -15.56 5.03
N PRO A 125 5.50 -16.81 4.86
CA PRO A 125 5.60 -17.84 5.89
C PRO A 125 7.03 -18.07 6.40
N ALA A 126 8.02 -18.04 5.50
CA ALA A 126 9.43 -18.19 5.86
C ALA A 126 9.95 -17.04 6.76
N ILE A 127 9.58 -15.79 6.44
CA ILE A 127 9.98 -14.62 7.24
C ILE A 127 9.27 -14.62 8.60
N ARG A 128 7.98 -14.97 8.62
CA ARG A 128 7.24 -15.13 9.88
C ARG A 128 7.80 -16.24 10.76
N TRP A 129 8.11 -17.38 10.17
CA TRP A 129 8.75 -18.49 10.88
C TRP A 129 10.11 -18.08 11.44
N LEU A 130 10.95 -17.43 10.62
CA LEU A 130 12.25 -16.93 11.06
C LEU A 130 12.10 -15.98 12.25
N LYS A 131 11.15 -15.03 12.20
CA LYS A 131 10.87 -14.13 13.32
C LYS A 131 10.48 -14.90 14.58
N THR A 132 9.57 -15.86 14.48
CA THR A 132 9.16 -16.71 15.62
C THR A 132 10.34 -17.51 16.20
N PHE A 133 11.19 -18.07 15.34
CA PHE A 133 12.38 -18.82 15.76
C PHE A 133 13.44 -17.94 16.43
N LEU A 134 13.61 -16.70 15.96
CA LEU A 134 14.49 -15.74 16.63
C LEU A 134 13.92 -15.33 18.00
N ASP A 135 12.60 -15.11 18.08
CA ASP A 135 11.92 -14.70 19.31
C ASP A 135 11.89 -15.80 20.38
N SER A 136 11.97 -17.08 19.98
CA SER A 136 12.06 -18.19 20.95
C SER A 136 13.40 -18.22 21.70
N GLY A 137 14.39 -17.44 21.26
CA GLY A 137 15.73 -17.42 21.82
C GLY A 137 16.55 -18.69 21.55
N SER A 138 16.04 -19.63 20.75
CA SER A 138 16.68 -20.93 20.48
C SER A 138 18.02 -20.80 19.77
N LEU A 139 18.24 -19.70 19.03
CA LEU A 139 19.51 -19.38 18.37
C LEU A 139 20.54 -18.74 19.32
N GLY A 140 20.13 -18.35 20.54
CA GLY A 140 20.95 -17.56 21.45
C GLY A 140 21.14 -16.12 20.97
N LYS A 141 22.29 -15.53 21.31
CA LYS A 141 22.60 -14.14 20.95
C LYS A 141 22.94 -14.05 19.46
N ILE A 142 22.21 -13.20 18.74
CA ILE A 142 22.49 -12.89 17.33
C ILE A 142 23.72 -11.97 17.27
N TRP A 143 24.74 -12.39 16.53
CA TRP A 143 25.99 -11.63 16.35
C TRP A 143 26.05 -10.88 15.02
N SER A 144 25.51 -11.47 13.96
CA SER A 144 25.51 -10.89 12.62
C SER A 144 24.26 -11.30 11.85
N PHE A 145 23.87 -10.45 10.91
CA PHE A 145 22.82 -10.70 9.94
C PHE A 145 23.33 -10.28 8.57
N HIS A 146 23.14 -11.13 7.56
CA HIS A 146 23.54 -10.87 6.18
C HIS A 146 22.35 -11.10 5.26
N GLN A 147 22.10 -10.15 4.37
CA GLN A 147 21.03 -10.24 3.38
C GLN A 147 21.50 -9.63 2.06
N GLU A 148 21.32 -10.38 0.98
CA GLU A 148 21.59 -9.90 -0.37
C GLU A 148 20.30 -9.92 -1.20
N ARG A 149 20.10 -8.85 -1.96
CA ARG A 149 19.04 -8.78 -2.96
C ARG A 149 19.66 -8.93 -4.34
N LEU A 150 19.67 -10.17 -4.84
CA LEU A 150 20.34 -10.53 -6.09
C LEU A 150 19.58 -10.12 -7.36
N ASN A 151 18.33 -9.68 -7.23
CA ASN A 151 17.52 -9.21 -8.35
C ASN A 151 17.55 -7.67 -8.42
N LEU A 152 18.10 -7.13 -9.51
CA LEU A 152 18.20 -5.69 -9.78
C LEU A 152 16.84 -5.02 -10.08
N GLY A 153 15.78 -5.81 -10.30
CA GLY A 153 14.43 -5.29 -10.54
C GLY A 153 14.30 -4.48 -11.84
N LYS A 154 13.23 -3.69 -11.94
CA LYS A 154 13.07 -2.71 -13.03
C LYS A 154 13.81 -1.43 -12.66
N VAL A 155 14.53 -0.86 -13.62
CA VAL A 155 15.11 0.49 -13.50
C VAL A 155 13.96 1.49 -13.28
N ARG A 156 14.02 2.24 -12.19
CA ARG A 156 13.08 3.31 -11.85
C ARG A 156 13.87 4.62 -11.76
N THR A 157 13.25 5.73 -12.15
CA THR A 157 13.89 7.06 -12.13
C THR A 157 13.81 7.75 -10.77
N VAL A 158 12.90 7.30 -9.90
CA VAL A 158 12.57 7.96 -8.62
C VAL A 158 12.83 7.08 -7.40
N GLU A 159 13.21 5.82 -7.59
CA GLU A 159 13.50 4.86 -6.52
C GLU A 159 14.70 4.00 -6.90
N ASN A 160 15.42 3.47 -5.92
CA ASN A 160 16.51 2.51 -6.16
C ASN A 160 16.29 1.19 -5.39
N VAL A 161 17.01 0.13 -5.76
CA VAL A 161 16.86 -1.22 -5.19
C VAL A 161 17.12 -1.28 -3.68
N LEU A 162 17.92 -0.33 -3.14
CA LEU A 162 18.28 -0.27 -1.72
C LEU A 162 17.15 0.29 -0.86
N PHE A 163 16.29 1.15 -1.41
CA PHE A 163 15.19 1.81 -0.68
C PHE A 163 13.79 1.49 -1.24
N SER A 164 13.69 0.63 -2.27
CA SER A 164 12.41 0.13 -2.81
C SER A 164 11.95 -1.13 -2.08
#